data_AF-A0A1E4Q4G5-F1
#
_entry.id   AF-A0A1E4Q4G5-F1
#
_cell.length_a   1.000
_cell.length_b   1.000
_cell.length_c   1.000
_cell.angle_alpha   90.00
_cell.angle_beta   90.00
_cell.angle_gamma   90.00
#
_symmetry.space_group_name_H-M   'P 1'
#
loop_
_entity.id
_entity.type
_entity.pdbx_description
1 polymer ?
#
loop_
_entity_poly.entity_id
_entity_poly.type
_entity_poly.pdbx_seq_one_letter_code
_entity_poly.pdbx_strand_id
1 'polypeptide(L)'
;MVLKSGSKKAKDALLGGDLTAFQKWFDGTGKNTHLMKVATIVKEIDDAIETRKITFADATGNQIHKDSGGLCGYVWMIRGGASDGTSPVRKNIHAGSGMRILLVPRTHNNNIDDLAATMYHELSHKVGGTTDLTYSVPQCLEYARTDPQKAALNGENFNRFFEEFI
;
A
#
# COMPACT_ATOMS: atom_id res chain seq x y z
N MET A 1 2.85 16.39 -6.61
CA MET A 1 4.22 16.35 -7.17
C MET A 1 5.08 15.30 -6.47
N VAL A 2 4.99 15.18 -5.14
CA VAL A 2 5.70 14.16 -4.31
C VAL A 2 5.30 12.72 -4.67
N LEU A 3 4.02 12.34 -4.51
CA LEU A 3 3.54 10.97 -4.77
C LEU A 3 4.00 10.40 -6.13
N LYS A 4 3.79 11.16 -7.21
CA LYS A 4 4.17 10.78 -8.57
C LYS A 4 5.69 10.64 -8.74
N SER A 5 6.47 11.59 -8.24
CA SER A 5 7.94 11.55 -8.33
C SER A 5 8.53 10.40 -7.52
N GLY A 6 8.08 10.23 -6.27
CA GLY A 6 8.51 9.13 -5.39
C GLY A 6 8.15 7.76 -5.96
N SER A 7 6.94 7.60 -6.51
CA SER A 7 6.48 6.33 -7.09
C SER A 7 7.35 5.94 -8.28
N LYS A 8 7.64 6.91 -9.16
CA LYS A 8 8.53 6.69 -10.29
C LYS A 8 9.93 6.28 -9.84
N LYS A 9 10.52 6.96 -8.86
CA LYS A 9 11.85 6.61 -8.32
C LYS A 9 11.85 5.20 -7.71
N ALA A 10 10.83 4.86 -6.93
CA ALA A 10 10.68 3.56 -6.28
C ALA A 10 10.58 2.43 -7.32
N LYS A 11 9.78 2.62 -8.36
CA LYS A 11 9.67 1.71 -9.50
C LYS A 11 11.00 1.59 -10.26
N ASP A 12 11.60 2.72 -10.63
CA ASP A 12 12.84 2.73 -11.42
C ASP A 12 14.00 2.06 -10.66
N ALA A 13 14.13 2.28 -9.35
CA ALA A 13 15.11 1.59 -8.51
C ALA A 13 14.88 0.08 -8.51
N LEU A 14 13.65 -0.35 -8.22
CA LEU A 14 13.31 -1.77 -8.10
C LEU A 14 13.44 -2.52 -9.43
N LEU A 15 12.98 -1.93 -10.53
CA LEU A 15 13.08 -2.53 -11.87
C LEU A 15 14.48 -2.37 -12.49
N GLY A 16 15.25 -1.37 -12.06
CA GLY A 16 16.64 -1.15 -12.45
C GLY A 16 17.64 -2.04 -11.70
N GLY A 17 17.20 -2.79 -10.70
CA GLY A 17 18.01 -3.75 -9.95
C GLY A 17 18.67 -3.18 -8.69
N ASP A 18 18.38 -1.93 -8.30
CA ASP A 18 18.72 -1.45 -6.96
C ASP A 18 17.72 -2.04 -5.95
N LEU A 19 18.13 -3.13 -5.31
CA LEU A 19 17.30 -3.87 -4.38
C LEU A 19 17.49 -3.42 -2.92
N THR A 20 18.21 -2.33 -2.64
CA THR A 20 18.56 -1.93 -1.27
C THR A 20 17.32 -1.70 -0.41
N ALA A 21 16.39 -0.86 -0.88
CA ALA A 21 15.13 -0.59 -0.19
C ALA A 21 14.21 -1.83 -0.17
N PHE A 22 14.22 -2.64 -1.25
CA PHE A 22 13.45 -3.87 -1.32
C PHE A 22 13.90 -4.89 -0.26
N GLN A 23 15.21 -5.10 -0.11
CA GLN A 23 15.75 -6.03 0.88
C GLN A 23 15.48 -5.53 2.30
N LYS A 24 15.54 -4.22 2.54
CA LYS A 24 15.20 -3.65 3.85
C LYS A 24 13.74 -3.92 4.24
N TRP A 25 12.80 -3.72 3.32
CA TRP A 25 11.38 -3.70 3.65
C TRP A 25 10.59 -4.93 3.24
N PHE A 26 11.13 -5.82 2.40
CA PHE A 26 10.38 -6.98 1.91
C PHE A 26 11.15 -8.29 1.99
N ASP A 27 12.49 -8.27 1.90
CA ASP A 27 13.28 -9.50 1.93
C ASP A 27 14.67 -9.27 2.54
N GLY A 28 14.72 -9.18 3.86
CA GLY A 28 15.95 -9.01 4.64
C GLY A 28 16.84 -10.26 4.62
N THR A 29 16.40 -11.34 3.98
CA THR A 29 17.19 -12.57 3.81
C THR A 29 18.07 -12.53 2.55
N GLY A 30 17.82 -11.59 1.64
CA GLY A 30 18.54 -11.46 0.36
C GLY A 30 18.20 -12.54 -0.67
N LYS A 31 17.25 -13.44 -0.39
CA LYS A 31 16.83 -14.51 -1.31
C LYS A 31 15.95 -14.01 -2.46
N ASN A 32 15.38 -12.81 -2.30
CA ASN A 32 14.53 -12.13 -3.25
C ASN A 32 13.29 -12.95 -3.68
N THR A 33 12.74 -13.78 -2.79
CA THR A 33 11.69 -14.76 -3.11
C THR A 33 10.38 -14.12 -3.56
N HIS A 34 10.10 -12.89 -3.12
CA HIS A 34 8.90 -12.15 -3.49
C HIS A 34 9.19 -10.92 -4.36
N LEU A 35 10.38 -10.80 -4.94
CA LEU A 35 10.77 -9.66 -5.76
C LEU A 35 9.78 -9.41 -6.90
N MET A 36 9.41 -10.43 -7.66
CA MET A 36 8.46 -10.28 -8.77
C MET A 36 7.07 -9.80 -8.30
N LYS A 37 6.62 -10.27 -7.14
CA LYS A 37 5.33 -9.85 -6.58
C LYS A 37 5.38 -8.37 -6.19
N VAL A 38 6.39 -7.97 -5.42
CA VAL A 38 6.54 -6.58 -4.97
C VAL A 38 6.77 -5.65 -6.17
N ALA A 39 7.62 -6.03 -7.13
CA ALA A 39 7.85 -5.26 -8.36
C ALA A 39 6.58 -5.07 -9.18
N THR A 40 5.72 -6.10 -9.26
CA THR A 40 4.42 -5.99 -9.93
C THR A 40 3.53 -4.97 -9.21
N ILE A 41 3.44 -5.03 -7.88
CA ILE A 41 2.61 -4.09 -7.11
C ILE A 41 3.13 -2.66 -7.23
N VAL A 42 4.44 -2.45 -7.07
CA VAL A 42 5.08 -1.12 -7.23
C VAL A 42 4.82 -0.54 -8.61
N LYS A 43 4.96 -1.36 -9.67
CA LYS A 43 4.62 -0.94 -11.04
C LYS A 43 3.14 -0.59 -11.19
N GLU A 44 2.23 -1.41 -10.65
CA GLU A 44 0.79 -1.17 -10.74
C GLU A 44 0.36 0.10 -9.97
N ILE A 45 1.04 0.44 -8.86
CA ILE A 45 0.82 1.70 -8.16
C ILE A 45 1.22 2.87 -9.06
N ASP A 46 2.41 2.81 -9.65
CA ASP A 46 2.92 3.85 -10.55
C ASP A 46 2.03 4.05 -11.78
N ASP A 47 1.67 2.96 -12.45
CA ASP A 47 0.76 2.99 -13.60
C ASP A 47 -0.61 3.53 -13.20
N ALA A 48 -1.11 3.21 -12.00
CA ALA A 48 -2.36 3.76 -11.50
C ALA A 48 -2.29 5.28 -11.31
N ILE A 49 -1.19 5.79 -10.75
CA ILE A 49 -0.94 7.23 -10.56
C ILE A 49 -0.88 7.95 -11.92
N GLU A 50 -0.31 7.32 -12.93
CA GLU A 50 -0.14 7.91 -14.27
C GLU A 50 -1.40 7.86 -15.13
N THR A 51 -2.15 6.76 -15.09
CA THR A 51 -3.14 6.44 -16.13
C THR A 51 -4.57 6.33 -15.63
N ARG A 52 -4.79 6.13 -14.33
CA ARG A 52 -6.13 5.89 -13.77
C ARG A 52 -6.69 7.15 -13.15
N LYS A 53 -8.01 7.31 -13.23
CA LYS A 53 -8.73 8.36 -12.50
C LYS A 53 -8.83 7.99 -11.02
N ILE A 54 -7.80 8.35 -10.24
CA ILE A 54 -7.80 8.18 -8.78
C ILE A 54 -8.57 9.33 -8.14
N THR A 55 -9.45 9.01 -7.19
CA THR A 55 -10.14 10.00 -6.35
C THR A 55 -9.63 9.89 -4.94
N PHE A 56 -8.86 10.87 -4.49
CA PHE A 56 -8.52 11.05 -3.08
C PHE A 56 -9.56 12.01 -2.47
N ALA A 57 -10.42 11.47 -1.62
CA ALA A 57 -11.47 12.25 -0.97
C ALA A 57 -11.05 12.56 0.47
N ASP A 58 -11.17 13.84 0.84
CA ASP A 58 -10.99 14.27 2.22
C ASP A 58 -12.16 13.73 3.06
N ALA A 59 -11.84 12.87 4.02
CA ALA A 59 -12.79 12.30 4.95
C ALA A 59 -12.77 13.03 6.31
N THR A 60 -12.05 14.15 6.42
CA THR A 60 -12.06 15.03 7.60
C THR A 60 -13.46 15.60 7.80
N GLY A 61 -14.14 15.18 8.87
CA GLY A 61 -15.48 15.67 9.24
C GLY A 61 -16.64 14.73 8.90
N ASN A 62 -16.41 13.67 8.14
CA ASN A 62 -17.37 12.57 8.04
C ASN A 62 -17.31 11.72 9.31
N GLN A 63 -18.44 11.11 9.70
CA GLN A 63 -18.56 10.18 10.83
C GLN A 63 -17.75 8.89 10.58
N ILE A 64 -16.44 9.00 10.45
CA ILE A 64 -15.52 7.91 10.70
C ILE A 64 -15.76 7.56 12.17
N HIS A 65 -16.27 6.36 12.44
CA HIS A 65 -16.67 5.92 13.78
C HIS A 65 -15.60 6.36 14.79
N LYS A 66 -16.05 7.09 15.82
CA LYS A 66 -15.26 7.87 16.79
C LYS A 66 -14.21 7.04 17.54
N ASP A 67 -14.26 5.72 17.41
CA ASP A 67 -13.33 4.74 17.98
C ASP A 67 -12.04 4.57 17.12
N SER A 68 -11.96 5.24 15.96
CA SER A 68 -10.84 5.21 15.00
C SER A 68 -9.73 6.22 15.33
N GLY A 69 -9.35 6.35 16.61
CA GLY A 69 -8.25 7.23 17.02
C GLY A 69 -6.94 6.79 16.35
N GLY A 70 -6.46 7.54 15.35
CA GLY A 70 -5.22 7.25 14.62
C GLY A 70 -5.37 6.83 13.15
N LEU A 71 -6.58 6.84 12.58
CA LEU A 71 -6.79 6.52 11.16
C LEU A 71 -6.27 7.65 10.24
N CYS A 72 -5.27 7.36 9.41
CA CYS A 72 -4.68 8.30 8.45
C CYS A 72 -5.30 8.21 7.03
N GLY A 73 -5.77 7.02 6.65
CA GLY A 73 -6.41 6.72 5.38
C GLY A 73 -7.18 5.41 5.47
N TYR A 74 -8.04 5.15 4.49
CA TYR A 74 -8.60 3.82 4.28
C TYR A 74 -9.15 3.64 2.86
N VAL A 75 -9.24 2.38 2.46
CA VAL A 75 -9.93 1.95 1.25
C VAL A 75 -11.02 0.93 1.54
N TRP A 76 -12.13 1.02 0.80
CA TRP A 76 -13.10 -0.05 0.78
C TRP A 76 -12.67 -1.15 -0.19
N MET A 77 -12.37 -2.31 0.37
CA MET A 77 -12.29 -3.58 -0.35
C MET A 77 -13.62 -4.31 -0.19
N ILE A 78 -14.28 -4.68 -1.29
CA ILE A 78 -15.47 -5.54 -1.23
C ILE A 78 -14.98 -7.00 -1.27
N ARG A 79 -15.45 -7.81 -0.32
CA ARG A 79 -15.23 -9.26 -0.37
C ARG A 79 -16.09 -9.82 -1.49
N GLY A 80 -15.45 -10.25 -2.57
CA GLY A 80 -16.13 -10.94 -3.66
C GLY A 80 -16.31 -12.41 -3.30
N GLY A 81 -17.54 -12.80 -3.00
CA GLY A 81 -17.97 -14.19 -2.96
C GLY A 81 -19.38 -14.22 -3.52
N ALA A 82 -19.62 -15.04 -4.54
CA ALA A 82 -20.98 -15.39 -4.88
C ALA A 82 -21.64 -15.98 -3.63
N SER A 83 -22.82 -15.49 -3.28
CA SER A 83 -23.66 -16.01 -2.20
C SER A 83 -24.14 -17.44 -2.45
N ASP A 84 -23.63 -18.13 -3.48
CA ASP A 84 -24.14 -19.41 -3.98
C ASP A 84 -23.46 -20.64 -3.35
N GLY A 85 -22.47 -20.47 -2.48
CA GLY A 85 -21.88 -21.57 -1.71
C GLY A 85 -21.03 -22.55 -2.54
N THR A 86 -20.73 -22.26 -3.82
CA THR A 86 -20.06 -23.22 -4.72
C THR A 86 -18.58 -22.96 -4.99
N SER A 87 -18.01 -21.82 -4.57
CA SER A 87 -16.63 -21.46 -4.92
C SER A 87 -15.72 -21.32 -3.68
N PRO A 88 -14.71 -22.20 -3.48
CA PRO A 88 -13.81 -22.16 -2.33
C PRO A 88 -12.74 -21.05 -2.41
N VAL A 89 -12.71 -20.25 -3.49
CA VAL A 89 -11.73 -19.19 -3.70
C VAL A 89 -12.37 -17.83 -3.41
N ARG A 90 -12.26 -17.35 -2.17
CA ARG A 90 -12.62 -15.98 -1.79
C ARG A 90 -11.62 -15.01 -2.42
N LYS A 91 -11.99 -14.34 -3.50
CA LYS A 91 -11.20 -13.24 -4.07
C LYS A 91 -11.68 -11.93 -3.44
N ASN A 92 -10.77 -11.10 -2.94
CA ASN A 92 -11.12 -9.70 -2.70
C ASN A 92 -11.33 -9.06 -4.08
N ILE A 93 -12.57 -8.72 -4.44
CA ILE A 93 -12.93 -8.19 -5.76
C ILE A 93 -13.23 -6.70 -5.60
N HIS A 94 -12.58 -5.86 -6.40
CA HIS A 94 -12.74 -4.40 -6.39
C HIS A 94 -14.09 -3.88 -6.94
N ALA A 95 -15.17 -4.66 -6.83
CA ALA A 95 -16.46 -4.32 -7.41
C ALA A 95 -17.24 -3.37 -6.50
N GLY A 96 -17.05 -2.04 -6.63
CA GLY A 96 -18.02 -1.06 -6.11
C GLY A 96 -17.53 0.36 -5.84
N SER A 97 -16.24 0.58 -5.52
CA SER A 97 -15.73 1.94 -5.21
C SER A 97 -14.71 2.51 -6.22
N GLY A 98 -14.25 1.70 -7.18
CA GLY A 98 -13.18 2.09 -8.11
C GLY A 98 -11.87 2.47 -7.40
N MET A 99 -11.10 3.38 -8.02
CA MET A 99 -9.87 3.97 -7.47
C MET A 99 -10.16 5.13 -6.50
N ARG A 100 -11.15 4.96 -5.62
CA ARG A 100 -11.44 5.93 -4.55
C ARG A 100 -10.70 5.56 -3.26
N ILE A 101 -9.98 6.53 -2.71
CA ILE A 101 -9.20 6.46 -1.46
C ILE A 101 -9.69 7.58 -0.55
N LEU A 102 -9.98 7.25 0.71
CA LEU A 102 -10.43 8.21 1.71
C LEU A 102 -9.24 8.54 2.60
N LEU A 103 -8.87 9.82 2.64
CA LEU A 103 -7.74 10.31 3.44
C LEU A 103 -8.25 11.11 4.62
N VAL A 104 -7.46 11.17 5.69
CA VAL A 104 -7.69 12.07 6.82
C VAL A 104 -6.52 13.05 6.91
N PRO A 105 -6.41 14.06 6.01
CA PRO A 105 -5.22 14.90 5.92
C PRO A 105 -4.83 15.58 7.23
N ARG A 106 -5.79 15.90 8.10
CA ARG A 106 -5.53 16.51 9.41
C ARG A 106 -4.59 15.69 10.32
N THR A 107 -4.46 14.38 10.13
CA THR A 107 -3.57 13.54 10.95
C THR A 107 -2.09 13.69 10.59
N HIS A 108 -1.79 14.31 9.44
CA HIS A 108 -0.44 14.42 8.90
C HIS A 108 0.23 15.75 9.24
N ASN A 109 -0.41 16.63 10.04
CA ASN A 109 0.14 17.93 10.46
C ASN A 109 0.71 18.79 9.31
N ASN A 110 0.07 18.78 8.13
CA ASN A 110 0.54 19.41 6.89
C ASN A 110 1.89 18.87 6.34
N ASN A 111 2.37 17.73 6.84
CA ASN A 111 3.49 17.02 6.24
C ASN A 111 3.01 16.33 4.95
N ILE A 112 3.43 16.89 3.81
CA ILE A 112 3.04 16.41 2.49
C ILE A 112 3.68 15.06 2.15
N ASP A 113 4.85 14.77 2.71
CA ASP A 113 5.58 13.53 2.46
C ASP A 113 4.90 12.37 3.18
N ASP A 114 4.54 12.58 4.44
CA ASP A 114 3.74 11.65 5.24
C ASP A 114 2.37 11.38 4.58
N LEU A 115 1.69 12.43 4.09
CA LEU A 115 0.44 12.27 3.34
C LEU A 115 0.64 11.46 2.05
N ALA A 116 1.72 11.72 1.31
CA ALA A 116 2.03 10.97 0.09
C ALA A 116 2.33 9.50 0.40
N ALA A 117 3.02 9.22 1.51
CA ALA A 117 3.32 7.88 1.98
C ALA A 117 2.04 7.11 2.37
N THR A 118 1.12 7.76 3.08
CA THR A 118 -0.24 7.23 3.32
C THR A 118 -1.01 6.99 2.02
N MET A 119 -0.96 7.90 1.05
CA MET A 119 -1.60 7.66 -0.26
C MET A 119 -1.02 6.43 -0.96
N TYR A 120 0.28 6.22 -0.86
CA TYR A 120 0.97 5.07 -1.45
C TYR A 120 0.60 3.75 -0.73
N HIS A 121 0.52 3.78 0.60
CA HIS A 121 -0.01 2.69 1.42
C HIS A 121 -1.40 2.26 0.92
N GLU A 122 -2.33 3.20 0.79
CA GLU A 122 -3.71 2.93 0.36
C GLU A 122 -3.79 2.43 -1.10
N LEU A 123 -2.91 2.92 -1.97
CA LEU A 123 -2.81 2.42 -3.33
C LEU A 123 -2.33 0.97 -3.38
N SER A 124 -1.44 0.55 -2.48
CA SER A 124 -0.99 -0.84 -2.37
C SER A 124 -2.16 -1.79 -2.10
N HIS A 125 -3.14 -1.39 -1.29
CA HIS A 125 -4.36 -2.17 -1.08
C HIS A 125 -5.20 -2.25 -2.36
N LYS A 126 -5.33 -1.12 -3.08
CA LYS A 126 -6.16 -1.02 -4.29
C LYS A 126 -5.63 -1.83 -5.46
N VAL A 127 -4.31 -1.86 -5.66
CA VAL A 127 -3.74 -2.48 -6.86
C VAL A 127 -3.02 -3.79 -6.55
N GLY A 128 -2.51 -3.96 -5.33
CA GLY A 128 -1.78 -5.14 -4.89
C GLY A 128 -2.55 -6.07 -3.96
N GLY A 129 -3.72 -5.66 -3.46
CA GLY A 129 -4.50 -6.47 -2.52
C GLY A 129 -3.78 -6.73 -1.21
N THR A 130 -2.92 -5.81 -0.78
CA THR A 130 -2.24 -5.85 0.53
C THR A 130 -3.25 -5.70 1.67
N THR A 131 -2.82 -5.97 2.89
CA THR A 131 -3.60 -5.94 4.13
C THR A 131 -2.86 -5.18 5.21
N ASP A 132 -3.57 -4.76 6.26
CA ASP A 132 -2.97 -4.10 7.43
C ASP A 132 -2.61 -5.12 8.51
N LEU A 133 -1.43 -5.73 8.38
CA LEU A 133 -0.91 -6.69 9.36
C LEU A 133 -0.25 -5.99 10.55
N THR A 134 0.40 -4.86 10.32
CA THR A 134 1.01 -4.01 11.35
C THR A 134 1.32 -2.63 10.80
N TYR A 135 1.31 -1.62 11.67
CA TYR A 135 1.82 -0.27 11.40
C TYR A 135 3.17 0.00 12.08
N SER A 136 3.70 -0.98 12.83
CA SER A 136 4.93 -0.83 13.61
C SER A 136 6.16 -1.05 12.73
N VAL A 137 7.06 -0.05 12.65
CA VAL A 137 8.32 -0.15 11.90
C VAL A 137 9.18 -1.35 12.35
N PRO A 138 9.42 -1.58 13.66
CA PRO A 138 10.11 -2.79 14.10
C PRO A 138 9.49 -4.09 13.59
N GLN A 139 8.16 -4.16 13.55
CA GLN A 139 7.47 -5.36 13.10
C GLN A 139 7.50 -5.51 11.57
N CYS A 140 7.49 -4.41 10.82
CA CYS A 140 7.69 -4.43 9.37
C CYS A 140 9.07 -4.99 9.00
N LEU A 141 10.11 -4.57 9.72
CA LEU A 141 11.48 -5.09 9.54
C LEU A 141 11.57 -6.57 9.95
N GLU A 142 10.90 -6.95 11.04
CA GLU A 142 10.85 -8.34 11.47
C GLU A 142 10.16 -9.23 10.44
N TYR A 143 9.05 -8.79 9.83
CA TYR A 143 8.44 -9.49 8.69
C TYR A 143 9.40 -9.62 7.53
N ALA A 144 10.10 -8.54 7.14
CA ALA A 144 11.07 -8.62 6.05
C ALA A 144 12.18 -9.66 6.31
N ARG A 145 12.61 -9.82 7.57
CA ARG A 145 13.65 -10.78 7.95
C ARG A 145 13.16 -12.22 8.11
N THR A 146 11.96 -12.42 8.64
CA THR A 146 11.49 -13.74 9.10
C THR A 146 10.39 -14.34 8.24
N ASP A 147 9.57 -13.49 7.61
CA ASP A 147 8.44 -13.88 6.79
C ASP A 147 8.25 -12.87 5.64
N PRO A 148 9.11 -12.92 4.60
CA PRO A 148 9.02 -12.07 3.42
C PRO A 148 7.65 -12.09 2.74
N GLN A 149 6.90 -13.19 2.90
CA GLN A 149 5.53 -13.28 2.40
C GLN A 149 4.63 -12.29 3.15
N LYS A 150 4.65 -12.26 4.49
CA LYS A 150 3.91 -11.25 5.27
C LYS A 150 4.34 -9.83 4.91
N ALA A 151 5.63 -9.57 4.75
CA ALA A 151 6.11 -8.26 4.35
C ALA A 151 5.52 -7.83 2.99
N ALA A 152 5.54 -8.71 1.99
CA ALA A 152 4.95 -8.47 0.68
C ALA A 152 3.40 -8.46 0.65
N LEU A 153 2.74 -8.76 1.77
CA LEU A 153 1.29 -8.61 1.94
C LEU A 153 0.91 -7.40 2.81
N ASN A 154 1.83 -6.77 3.54
CA ASN A 154 1.51 -5.71 4.48
C ASN A 154 1.55 -4.33 3.80
N GLY A 155 0.45 -3.56 3.86
CA GLY A 155 0.38 -2.22 3.27
C GLY A 155 1.45 -1.27 3.82
N GLU A 156 1.72 -1.37 5.12
CA GLU A 156 2.75 -0.54 5.77
C GLU A 156 4.17 -0.83 5.28
N ASN A 157 4.50 -2.05 4.86
CA ASN A 157 5.81 -2.31 4.25
C ASN A 157 5.98 -1.55 2.92
N PHE A 158 4.88 -1.32 2.17
CA PHE A 158 4.90 -0.46 0.97
C PHE A 158 4.99 1.03 1.33
N ASN A 159 4.36 1.45 2.43
CA ASN A 159 4.53 2.79 2.99
C ASN A 159 6.01 3.09 3.27
N ARG A 160 6.64 2.24 4.09
CA ARG A 160 8.06 2.39 4.48
C ARG A 160 9.02 2.25 3.31
N PHE A 161 8.72 1.38 2.36
CA PHE A 161 9.50 1.29 1.13
C PHE A 161 9.45 2.59 0.32
N PHE A 162 8.27 3.21 0.22
CA PHE A 162 8.09 4.47 -0.50
C PHE A 162 8.78 5.66 0.18
N GLU A 163 8.79 5.70 1.53
CA GLU A 163 9.51 6.71 2.31
C GLU A 163 11.01 6.79 1.98
N GLU A 164 11.63 5.74 1.45
CA GLU A 164 13.05 5.77 1.01
C GLU A 164 13.29 6.64 -0.24
N PHE A 165 12.23 7.09 -0.93
CA PHE A 165 12.31 7.74 -2.24
C PHE A 165 11.77 9.18 -2.28
N ILE A 166 11.23 9.67 -1.16
CA ILE A 166 10.64 11.01 -1.02
C ILE A 166 11.49 11.93 -0.14
#